data_AF-A0A972DGE8-F1
#
_entry.id   AF-A0A972DGE8-F1
#
_cell.length_a   1.000
_cell.length_b   1.000
_cell.length_c   1.000
_cell.angle_alpha   90.00
_cell.angle_beta   90.00
_cell.angle_gamma   90.00
#
_symmetry.space_group_name_H-M   'P 1'
#
loop_
_entity.id
_entity.type
_entity.pdbx_description
1 polymer ?
#
loop_
_entity_poly.entity_id
_entity_poly.type
_entity_poly.pdbx_seq_one_letter_code
_entity_poly.pdbx_strand_id
1 'polypeptide(L)'
;MSDNEKKLVKRILSGDEKAFEELFDALHSQVYNICLGFMKNPQDAKDMAQETFIKIYQKLHTFRFQCSLTTWIYSICASTCLDALRRQQRLITGELKESDATSTHVPEDALLLDELLEHIVHEIDKNNEKTANVLKRRLFAQESYEKISSAEKIPVSSARTYFTRGRRRLMRSIQEFFK
;
A
#
# COMPACT_ATOMS: atom_id res chain seq x y z
N MET A 1 5.81 7.07 19.27
CA MET A 1 6.71 7.17 18.09
C MET A 1 8.12 7.04 18.60
N SER A 2 8.91 6.11 18.09
CA SER A 2 10.22 5.79 18.68
C SER A 2 11.25 6.84 18.27
N ASP A 3 12.06 7.30 19.23
CA ASP A 3 13.14 8.26 18.97
C ASP A 3 14.19 7.68 18.00
N ASN A 4 14.28 6.35 17.94
CA ASN A 4 15.11 5.62 16.97
C ASN A 4 14.60 5.74 15.52
N GLU A 5 13.28 5.73 15.27
CA GLU A 5 12.74 5.91 13.90
C GLU A 5 13.13 7.29 13.35
N LYS A 6 13.02 8.33 14.18
CA LYS A 6 13.39 9.70 13.78
C LYS A 6 14.88 9.82 13.47
N LYS A 7 15.74 9.18 14.27
CA LYS A 7 17.18 9.14 14.03
C LYS A 7 17.52 8.40 12.73
N LEU A 8 16.91 7.23 12.51
CA LEU A 8 17.09 6.44 11.30
C LEU A 8 16.72 7.24 10.04
N VAL A 9 15.53 7.86 10.03
CA VAL A 9 15.08 8.68 8.90
C VAL A 9 16.03 9.87 8.66
N LYS A 10 16.48 10.57 9.72
CA LYS A 10 17.43 11.68 9.56
C LYS A 10 18.76 11.22 8.95
N ARG A 11 19.30 10.08 9.38
CA ARG A 11 20.54 9.51 8.82
C ARG A 11 20.38 9.20 7.34
N ILE A 12 19.29 8.52 6.95
CA ILE A 12 19.02 8.22 5.53
C ILE A 12 18.93 9.52 4.71
N LEU A 13 18.23 10.54 5.22
CA LEU A 13 18.09 11.82 4.52
C LEU A 13 19.40 12.61 4.41
N SER A 14 20.38 12.33 5.28
CA SER A 14 21.74 12.88 5.16
C SER A 14 22.64 12.11 4.19
N GLY A 15 22.12 11.08 3.51
CA GLY A 15 22.88 10.26 2.57
C GLY A 15 23.63 9.08 3.20
N ASP A 16 23.28 8.69 4.45
CA ASP A 16 23.84 7.51 5.09
C ASP A 16 23.22 6.24 4.48
N GLU A 17 23.93 5.64 3.52
CA GLU A 17 23.51 4.41 2.84
C GLU A 17 23.35 3.22 3.81
N LYS A 18 24.20 3.13 4.85
CA LYS A 18 24.10 2.07 5.87
C LYS A 18 22.81 2.19 6.67
N ALA A 19 22.35 3.41 6.93
CA ALA A 19 21.06 3.61 7.58
C ALA A 19 19.88 3.15 6.70
N PHE A 20 20.02 3.19 5.37
CA PHE A 20 19.00 2.66 4.47
C PHE A 20 19.07 1.14 4.39
N GLU A 21 20.27 0.55 4.42
CA GLU A 21 20.47 -0.89 4.52
C GLU A 21 19.86 -1.46 5.82
N GLU A 22 20.07 -0.80 6.97
CA GLU A 22 19.40 -1.13 8.24
C GLU A 22 17.87 -1.16 8.11
N LEU A 23 17.30 -0.20 7.36
CA LEU A 23 15.86 -0.15 7.10
C LEU A 23 15.41 -1.27 6.17
N PHE A 24 16.20 -1.55 5.13
CA PHE A 24 15.95 -2.62 4.17
C PHE A 24 15.91 -3.97 4.88
N ASP A 25 16.97 -4.34 5.60
CA ASP A 25 17.08 -5.62 6.29
C ASP A 25 15.93 -5.86 7.27
N ALA A 26 15.52 -4.81 7.98
CA ALA A 26 14.43 -4.90 8.95
C ALA A 26 13.04 -5.15 8.32
N LEU A 27 12.84 -4.74 7.06
CA LEU A 27 11.51 -4.69 6.44
C LEU A 27 11.38 -5.48 5.14
N HIS A 28 12.48 -5.93 4.53
CA HIS A 28 12.42 -6.53 3.19
C HIS A 28 11.50 -7.75 3.15
N SER A 29 11.57 -8.64 4.14
CA SER A 29 10.74 -9.85 4.17
C SER A 29 9.26 -9.50 4.30
N GLN A 30 8.92 -8.47 5.09
CA GLN A 30 7.54 -8.04 5.28
C GLN A 30 6.98 -7.38 4.02
N VAL A 31 7.77 -6.49 3.39
CA VAL A 31 7.41 -5.85 2.11
C VAL A 31 7.25 -6.90 1.01
N TYR A 32 8.19 -7.84 0.92
CA TYR A 32 8.12 -8.95 -0.03
C TYR A 32 6.85 -9.80 0.17
N ASN A 33 6.54 -10.18 1.41
CA ASN A 33 5.34 -10.99 1.70
C ASN A 33 4.05 -10.24 1.34
N ILE A 34 3.99 -8.92 1.58
CA ILE A 34 2.87 -8.09 1.13
C ILE A 34 2.80 -8.11 -0.41
N CYS A 35 3.91 -7.83 -1.10
CA CYS A 35 3.96 -7.87 -2.56
C CYS A 35 3.55 -9.24 -3.13
N LEU A 36 3.96 -10.32 -2.47
CA LEU A 36 3.62 -11.70 -2.84
C LEU A 36 2.12 -11.95 -2.72
N GLY A 37 1.49 -11.46 -1.65
CA GLY A 37 0.03 -11.52 -1.48
C GLY A 37 -0.72 -10.80 -2.60
N PHE A 38 -0.20 -9.69 -3.12
CA PHE A 38 -0.83 -8.98 -4.24
C PHE A 38 -0.55 -9.61 -5.60
N MET A 39 0.71 -9.96 -5.89
CA MET A 39 1.15 -10.39 -7.22
C MET A 39 0.89 -11.86 -7.51
N LYS A 40 0.84 -12.69 -6.46
CA LYS A 40 0.68 -14.16 -6.55
C LYS A 40 1.72 -14.88 -7.43
N ASN A 41 2.81 -14.20 -7.77
CA ASN A 41 3.96 -14.73 -8.49
C ASN A 41 5.22 -14.26 -7.76
N PRO A 42 6.14 -15.17 -7.37
CA PRO A 42 7.38 -14.81 -6.68
C PRO A 42 8.25 -13.81 -7.43
N GLN A 43 8.30 -13.88 -8.76
CA GLN A 43 9.09 -12.97 -9.59
C GLN A 43 8.49 -11.56 -9.58
N ASP A 44 7.20 -11.45 -9.88
CA ASP A 44 6.49 -10.16 -9.86
C ASP A 44 6.50 -9.55 -8.44
N ALA A 45 6.41 -10.39 -7.40
CA ALA A 45 6.52 -9.96 -6.02
C ALA A 45 7.91 -9.38 -5.69
N LYS A 46 8.99 -10.00 -6.16
CA LYS A 46 10.36 -9.46 -6.03
C LYS A 46 10.47 -8.12 -6.74
N ASP A 47 9.94 -8.01 -7.96
CA ASP A 47 9.98 -6.79 -8.75
C ASP A 47 9.20 -5.66 -8.06
N MET A 48 8.02 -5.96 -7.51
CA MET A 48 7.23 -4.99 -6.75
C MET A 48 7.86 -4.61 -5.41
N ALA A 49 8.53 -5.53 -4.74
CA ALA A 49 9.27 -5.23 -3.52
C ALA A 49 10.44 -4.28 -3.82
N GLN A 50 11.19 -4.53 -4.89
CA GLN A 50 12.25 -3.62 -5.36
C GLN A 50 11.70 -2.24 -5.73
N GLU A 51 10.64 -2.18 -6.54
CA GLU A 51 10.00 -0.90 -6.92
C GLU A 51 9.50 -0.14 -5.68
N THR A 52 9.00 -0.87 -4.68
CA THR A 52 8.58 -0.31 -3.39
C THR A 52 9.75 0.33 -2.66
N PHE A 53 10.90 -0.34 -2.52
CA PHE A 53 12.08 0.22 -1.86
C PHE A 53 12.67 1.44 -2.60
N ILE A 54 12.67 1.42 -3.93
CA ILE A 54 13.06 2.60 -4.73
C ILE A 54 12.14 3.79 -4.41
N LYS A 55 10.82 3.57 -4.38
CA LYS A 55 9.84 4.62 -4.05
C LYS A 55 9.96 5.09 -2.60
N ILE A 56 10.28 4.20 -1.66
CA ILE A 56 10.56 4.56 -0.26
C ILE A 56 11.73 5.52 -0.21
N TYR A 57 12.87 5.17 -0.83
CA TYR A 57 14.05 6.00 -0.87
C TYR A 57 13.76 7.40 -1.46
N GLN A 58 13.11 7.44 -2.63
CA GLN A 58 12.77 8.68 -3.31
C GLN A 58 11.80 9.55 -2.50
N LYS A 59 10.83 8.96 -1.79
CA LYS A 59 9.78 9.70 -1.10
C LYS A 59 10.05 9.93 0.38
N LEU A 60 11.13 9.39 0.95
CA LEU A 60 11.37 9.44 2.40
C LEU A 60 11.41 10.88 2.94
N HIS A 61 11.90 11.83 2.15
CA HIS A 61 11.92 13.26 2.49
C HIS A 61 10.52 13.86 2.73
N THR A 62 9.47 13.21 2.21
CA THR A 62 8.07 13.62 2.41
C THR A 62 7.45 13.06 3.69
N PHE A 63 8.13 12.13 4.37
CA PHE A 63 7.60 11.48 5.56
C PHE A 63 7.49 12.47 6.73
N ARG A 64 6.25 12.75 7.16
CA ARG A 64 5.94 13.77 8.18
C ARG A 64 5.80 13.24 9.61
N PHE A 65 6.19 11.98 9.87
CA PHE A 65 6.05 11.37 11.20
C PHE A 65 4.61 11.44 11.78
N GLN A 66 3.59 11.32 10.93
CA GLN A 66 2.19 11.29 11.38
C GLN A 66 1.67 9.86 11.65
N CYS A 67 2.47 8.86 11.29
CA CYS A 67 2.33 7.45 11.61
C CYS A 67 3.73 6.84 11.81
N SER A 68 3.81 5.55 12.16
CA SER A 68 5.11 4.85 12.17
C SER A 68 5.68 4.74 10.75
N LEU A 69 7.00 4.57 10.67
CA LEU A 69 7.71 4.42 9.40
C LEU A 69 7.22 3.18 8.65
N THR A 70 7.06 2.06 9.37
CA THR A 70 6.50 0.81 8.83
C THR A 70 5.13 1.00 8.21
N THR A 71 4.22 1.73 8.86
CA THR A 71 2.88 2.00 8.31
C THR A 71 2.91 2.89 7.07
N TRP A 72 3.88 3.81 6.96
CA TRP A 72 4.06 4.60 5.75
C TRP A 72 4.61 3.76 4.60
N ILE A 73 5.59 2.88 4.88
CA ILE A 73 6.17 1.93 3.94
C ILE A 73 5.12 0.96 3.39
N TYR A 74 4.29 0.37 4.26
CA TYR A 74 3.21 -0.54 3.82
C TYR A 74 2.21 0.14 2.89
N SER A 75 1.94 1.44 3.06
CA SER A 75 1.07 2.14 2.11
C SER A 75 1.72 2.37 0.75
N ILE A 76 3.04 2.55 0.69
CA ILE A 76 3.77 2.63 -0.59
C ILE A 76 3.78 1.26 -1.26
N CYS A 77 3.99 0.19 -0.49
CA CYS A 77 3.95 -1.20 -0.95
C CYS A 77 2.59 -1.53 -1.58
N ALA A 78 1.51 -1.36 -0.82
CA ALA A 78 0.16 -1.64 -1.30
C ALA A 78 -0.20 -0.80 -2.53
N SER A 79 0.16 0.49 -2.55
CA SER A 79 -0.08 1.35 -3.71
C SER A 79 0.70 0.86 -4.94
N THR A 80 1.97 0.49 -4.76
CA THR A 80 2.82 0.00 -5.86
C THR A 80 2.27 -1.28 -6.46
N CYS A 81 1.84 -2.22 -5.62
CA CYS A 81 1.22 -3.45 -6.08
C CYS A 81 -0.13 -3.21 -6.77
N LEU A 82 -1.00 -2.38 -6.20
CA LEU A 82 -2.27 -2.03 -6.83
C LEU A 82 -2.09 -1.36 -8.19
N ASP A 83 -1.09 -0.48 -8.32
CA ASP A 83 -0.77 0.19 -9.58
C ASP A 83 -0.33 -0.81 -10.65
N ALA A 84 0.51 -1.77 -10.28
CA ALA A 84 0.96 -2.84 -11.18
C ALA A 84 -0.20 -3.74 -11.62
N LEU A 85 -1.08 -4.16 -10.69
CA LEU A 85 -2.25 -4.95 -11.03
C LEU A 85 -3.21 -4.21 -11.97
N ARG A 86 -3.41 -2.90 -11.80
CA ARG A 86 -4.22 -2.10 -12.74
C ARG A 86 -3.60 -2.04 -14.13
N ARG A 87 -2.26 -1.94 -14.22
CA ARG A 87 -1.55 -1.97 -15.51
C ARG A 87 -1.72 -3.33 -16.19
N GLN A 88 -1.54 -4.41 -15.43
CA GLN A 88 -1.76 -5.77 -15.91
C GLN A 88 -3.21 -6.00 -16.36
N GLN A 89 -4.18 -5.51 -15.60
CA GLN A 89 -5.60 -5.62 -15.98
C GLN A 89 -5.90 -4.88 -17.28
N ARG A 90 -5.35 -3.67 -17.49
CA ARG A 90 -5.49 -2.93 -18.76
C ARG A 90 -4.87 -3.66 -19.95
N LEU A 91 -3.76 -4.36 -19.72
CA LEU A 91 -3.13 -5.25 -20.71
C LEU A 91 -4.07 -6.42 -21.05
N ILE A 92 -4.71 -7.02 -20.05
CA ILE A 92 -5.65 -8.15 -20.21
C ILE A 92 -6.96 -7.73 -20.90
N THR A 93 -7.56 -6.57 -20.56
CA THR A 93 -8.79 -6.07 -21.22
C THR A 93 -8.55 -5.48 -22.61
N GLY A 94 -7.35 -5.63 -23.18
CA GLY A 94 -7.05 -5.27 -24.57
C GLY A 94 -6.88 -3.77 -24.83
N GLU A 95 -6.76 -2.93 -23.79
CA GLU A 95 -6.35 -1.53 -23.97
C GLU A 95 -4.84 -1.40 -24.23
N LEU A 96 -4.07 -2.46 -24.02
CA LEU A 96 -2.71 -2.61 -24.52
C LEU A 96 -2.52 -4.08 -24.96
N LYS A 97 -2.24 -4.27 -26.26
CA LYS A 97 -2.14 -5.59 -26.92
C LYS A 97 -1.07 -6.51 -26.31
N GLU A 98 -1.45 -7.80 -26.24
CA GLU A 98 -0.66 -9.06 -26.23
C GLU A 98 0.27 -9.27 -25.01
N SER A 99 0.25 -10.39 -24.29
CA SER A 99 0.21 -11.80 -24.72
C SER A 99 -0.06 -12.76 -23.53
N ASP A 100 -0.42 -13.99 -23.90
CA ASP A 100 -0.75 -15.22 -23.14
C ASP A 100 -0.09 -15.49 -21.78
N ALA A 101 -0.84 -16.10 -20.85
CA ALA A 101 -0.74 -17.55 -20.58
C ALA A 101 -1.60 -18.04 -19.38
N THR A 102 -2.25 -19.16 -19.65
CA THR A 102 -3.07 -20.09 -18.86
C THR A 102 -2.40 -20.66 -17.59
N SER A 103 -3.15 -20.82 -16.48
CA SER A 103 -3.36 -22.14 -15.82
C SER A 103 -4.17 -22.10 -14.52
N THR A 104 -4.94 -23.17 -14.38
CA THR A 104 -5.95 -23.53 -13.38
C THR A 104 -5.33 -24.24 -12.18
N HIS A 105 -5.58 -23.75 -10.97
CA HIS A 105 -5.70 -24.49 -9.72
C HIS A 105 -6.44 -23.53 -8.78
N VAL A 106 -7.41 -23.98 -7.98
CA VAL A 106 -7.96 -23.17 -6.88
C VAL A 106 -7.22 -23.61 -5.62
N PRO A 107 -6.05 -23.02 -5.29
CA PRO A 107 -5.34 -23.33 -4.08
C PRO A 107 -6.11 -22.80 -2.86
N GLU A 108 -5.87 -23.42 -1.71
CA GLU A 108 -6.27 -22.94 -0.37
C GLU A 108 -5.90 -21.46 -0.15
N ASP A 109 -4.87 -20.98 -0.86
CA ASP A 109 -4.39 -19.61 -0.90
C ASP A 109 -5.29 -18.62 -1.66
N ALA A 110 -6.14 -19.10 -2.58
CA ALA A 110 -7.14 -18.26 -3.25
C ALA A 110 -8.30 -17.91 -2.31
N LEU A 111 -8.68 -18.85 -1.43
CA LEU A 111 -9.67 -18.64 -0.38
C LEU A 111 -9.17 -17.61 0.65
N LEU A 112 -7.91 -17.73 1.10
CA LEU A 112 -7.31 -16.78 2.05
C LEU A 112 -7.20 -15.35 1.49
N LEU A 113 -6.96 -15.21 0.18
CA LEU A 113 -6.91 -13.89 -0.45
C LEU A 113 -8.29 -13.27 -0.61
N ASP A 114 -9.29 -14.07 -1.01
CA ASP A 114 -10.67 -13.59 -1.07
C ASP A 114 -11.13 -13.18 0.34
N GLU A 115 -10.79 -13.95 1.38
CA GLU A 115 -11.02 -13.59 2.79
C GLU A 115 -10.31 -12.30 3.21
N LEU A 116 -9.06 -12.08 2.79
CA LEU A 116 -8.32 -10.86 3.10
C LEU A 116 -8.89 -9.64 2.36
N LEU A 117 -9.25 -9.79 1.09
CA LEU A 117 -9.87 -8.72 0.31
C LEU A 117 -11.26 -8.39 0.85
N GLU A 118 -12.06 -9.39 1.21
CA GLU A 118 -13.32 -9.21 1.92
C GLU A 118 -13.09 -8.49 3.25
N HIS A 119 -12.09 -8.88 4.03
CA HIS A 119 -11.75 -8.21 5.29
C HIS A 119 -11.34 -6.75 5.08
N ILE A 120 -10.52 -6.46 4.07
CA ILE A 120 -10.11 -5.10 3.72
C ILE A 120 -11.32 -4.25 3.30
N VAL A 121 -12.17 -4.77 2.42
CA VAL A 121 -13.38 -4.06 1.95
C VAL A 121 -14.34 -3.85 3.13
N HIS A 122 -14.56 -4.88 3.93
CA HIS A 122 -15.40 -4.83 5.12
C HIS A 122 -14.90 -3.80 6.14
N GLU A 123 -13.59 -3.73 6.39
CA GLU A 123 -13.01 -2.76 7.32
C GLU A 123 -13.01 -1.33 6.78
N ILE A 124 -12.92 -1.16 5.47
CA ILE A 124 -13.16 0.13 4.82
C ILE A 124 -14.62 0.56 5.04
N ASP A 125 -15.56 -0.36 4.82
CA ASP A 125 -17.01 -0.09 4.90
C ASP A 125 -17.55 0.04 6.33
N LYS A 126 -16.80 -0.44 7.34
CA LYS A 126 -17.03 -0.16 8.77
C LYS A 126 -16.81 1.30 9.16
N ASN A 127 -16.26 2.13 8.28
CA ASN A 127 -16.16 3.57 8.50
C ASN A 127 -17.45 4.26 8.04
N ASN A 128 -17.64 5.53 8.43
CA ASN A 128 -18.73 6.30 7.83
C ASN A 128 -18.51 6.42 6.31
N GLU A 129 -19.61 6.61 5.58
CA GLU A 129 -19.64 6.65 4.11
C GLU A 129 -18.54 7.56 3.52
N LYS A 130 -18.40 8.78 4.06
CA LYS A 130 -17.38 9.74 3.59
C LYS A 130 -15.96 9.23 3.79
N THR A 131 -15.67 8.58 4.91
CA THR A 131 -14.35 8.01 5.18
C THR A 131 -14.08 6.80 4.30
N ALA A 132 -15.08 5.93 4.13
CA ALA A 132 -14.99 4.78 3.23
C ALA A 132 -14.71 5.23 1.78
N ASN A 133 -15.46 6.22 1.28
CA ASN A 133 -15.27 6.76 -0.07
C ASN A 133 -13.90 7.42 -0.25
N VAL A 134 -13.44 8.20 0.74
CA VAL A 134 -12.10 8.76 0.71
C VAL A 134 -11.04 7.66 0.65
N LEU A 135 -11.16 6.60 1.46
CA LEU A 135 -10.24 5.47 1.41
C LEU A 135 -10.29 4.77 0.06
N LYS A 136 -11.48 4.44 -0.44
CA LYS A 136 -11.65 3.75 -1.73
C LYS A 136 -11.08 4.58 -2.88
N ARG A 137 -11.42 5.87 -2.97
CA ARG A 137 -10.90 6.76 -4.01
C ARG A 137 -9.40 6.96 -3.91
N ARG A 138 -8.85 7.05 -2.69
CA ARG A 138 -7.42 7.28 -2.50
C ARG A 138 -6.58 6.02 -2.74
N LEU A 139 -7.06 4.85 -2.30
CA LEU A 139 -6.38 3.57 -2.42
C LEU A 139 -6.63 2.92 -3.79
N PHE A 140 -7.89 2.85 -4.25
CA PHE A 140 -8.31 2.15 -5.46
C PHE A 140 -8.46 3.03 -6.70
N ALA A 141 -8.69 4.34 -6.58
CA ALA A 141 -8.80 5.24 -7.74
C ALA A 141 -7.63 6.22 -7.85
N GLN A 142 -6.69 6.22 -6.89
CA GLN A 142 -5.52 7.11 -6.82
C GLN A 142 -5.84 8.61 -6.92
N GLU A 143 -7.07 9.02 -6.64
CA GLU A 143 -7.46 10.41 -6.80
C GLU A 143 -6.69 11.32 -5.84
N SER A 144 -6.42 12.56 -6.27
CA SER A 144 -5.84 13.58 -5.40
C SER A 144 -6.85 13.99 -4.33
N TYR A 145 -6.38 14.54 -3.20
CA TYR A 145 -7.29 15.00 -2.15
C TYR A 145 -8.21 16.11 -2.63
N GLU A 146 -7.74 16.90 -3.60
CA GLU A 146 -8.48 17.97 -4.26
C GLU A 146 -9.62 17.38 -5.10
N LYS A 147 -9.35 16.33 -5.88
CA LYS A 147 -10.38 15.63 -6.67
C LYS A 147 -11.41 14.93 -5.78
N ILE A 148 -10.95 14.27 -4.72
CA ILE A 148 -11.82 13.61 -3.72
C ILE A 148 -12.68 14.64 -2.98
N SER A 149 -12.09 15.78 -2.60
CA SER A 149 -12.78 16.90 -1.95
C SER A 149 -13.95 17.40 -2.79
N SER A 150 -13.71 17.63 -4.09
CA SER A 150 -14.75 18.04 -5.04
C SER A 150 -15.84 16.98 -5.22
N ALA A 151 -15.46 15.70 -5.35
CA ALA A 151 -16.41 14.61 -5.57
C ALA A 151 -17.31 14.34 -4.35
N GLU A 152 -16.73 14.33 -3.14
CA GLU A 152 -17.42 14.00 -1.89
C GLU A 152 -18.03 15.23 -1.19
N LYS A 153 -17.88 16.43 -1.79
CA LYS A 153 -18.31 17.73 -1.25
C LYS A 153 -17.87 17.91 0.20
N ILE A 154 -16.56 17.73 0.43
CA ILE A 154 -15.91 17.93 1.74
C ILE A 154 -14.67 18.81 1.59
N PRO A 155 -14.23 19.50 2.65
CA PRO A 155 -12.93 20.19 2.63
C PRO A 155 -11.77 19.22 2.37
N VAL A 156 -10.74 19.69 1.67
CA VAL A 156 -9.48 18.93 1.44
C VAL A 156 -8.84 18.49 2.77
N SER A 157 -8.91 19.34 3.80
CA SER A 157 -8.46 19.02 5.16
C SER A 157 -9.23 17.85 5.79
N SER A 158 -10.54 17.78 5.54
CA SER A 158 -11.39 16.65 5.96
C SER A 158 -11.05 15.39 5.20
N ALA A 159 -10.85 15.45 3.87
CA ALA A 159 -10.41 14.30 3.07
C ALA A 159 -9.09 13.70 3.60
N ARG A 160 -8.09 14.56 3.90
CA ARG A 160 -6.83 14.13 4.51
C ARG A 160 -7.05 13.49 5.89
N THR A 161 -7.91 14.08 6.72
CA THR A 161 -8.23 13.58 8.06
C THR A 161 -8.91 12.22 8.00
N TYR A 162 -9.91 12.07 7.14
CA TYR A 162 -10.64 10.83 6.92
C TYR A 162 -9.71 9.73 6.41
N PHE A 163 -8.86 10.03 5.43
CA PHE A 163 -7.87 9.09 4.95
C PHE A 163 -6.92 8.65 6.07
N THR A 164 -6.35 9.58 6.85
CA THR A 164 -5.41 9.23 7.92
C THR A 164 -6.06 8.37 9.00
N ARG A 165 -7.27 8.70 9.44
CA ARG A 165 -8.00 7.93 10.46
C ARG A 165 -8.42 6.55 9.94
N GLY A 166 -9.04 6.53 8.77
CA GLY A 166 -9.49 5.31 8.12
C GLY A 166 -8.34 4.34 7.82
N ARG A 167 -7.22 4.86 7.29
CA ARG A 167 -6.02 4.05 7.03
C ARG A 167 -5.46 3.46 8.33
N ARG A 168 -5.40 4.23 9.42
CA ARG A 168 -4.92 3.72 10.71
C ARG A 168 -5.76 2.54 11.19
N ARG A 169 -7.10 2.62 11.05
CA ARG A 169 -8.01 1.55 11.42
C ARG A 169 -7.83 0.32 10.54
N LEU A 170 -7.82 0.51 9.22
CA LEU A 170 -7.59 -0.56 8.25
C LEU A 170 -6.28 -1.30 8.52
N MET A 171 -5.18 -0.57 8.76
CA MET A 171 -3.88 -1.17 9.05
C MET A 171 -3.86 -1.97 10.34
N ARG A 172 -4.58 -1.53 11.38
CA ARG A 172 -4.72 -2.31 12.62
C ARG A 172 -5.46 -3.61 12.35
N SER A 173 -6.55 -3.55 11.60
CA SER A 173 -7.35 -4.73 11.31
C SER A 173 -6.61 -5.76 10.44
N ILE A 174 -5.81 -5.29 9.48
CA ILE A 174 -4.94 -6.17 8.68
C ILE A 174 -3.89 -6.83 9.58
N GLN A 175 -3.30 -6.11 10.54
CA GLN A 175 -2.34 -6.68 11.48
C GLN A 175 -2.96 -7.75 12.40
N GLU A 176 -4.24 -7.61 12.74
CA GLU A 176 -4.98 -8.60 13.52
C GLU A 176 -5.37 -9.82 12.68
N PHE A 177 -5.64 -9.65 11.38
CA PHE A 177 -5.97 -10.76 10.47
C PHE A 177 -4.83 -11.78 10.30
N PHE A 178 -3.57 -11.34 10.38
CA PHE A 178 -2.40 -12.19 10.22
C PHE A 178 -1.78 -12.69 11.55
N LYS A 179 -2.48 -12.52 12.67
CA LYS A 179 -2.07 -13.06 13.99
C LYS A 179 -2.82 -14.33 14.30
#